data_AF-A0A845A7G4-F1
#
_entry.id   AF-A0A845A7G4-F1
#
_cell.length_a   1.000
_cell.length_b   1.000
_cell.length_c   1.000
_cell.angle_alpha   90.00
_cell.angle_beta   90.00
_cell.angle_gamma   90.00
#
_symmetry.space_group_name_H-M   'P 1'
#
loop_
_entity.id
_entity.type
_entity.pdbx_description
1 polymer ?
#
loop_
_entity_poly.entity_id
_entity_poly.type
_entity_poly.pdbx_seq_one_letter_code
_entity_poly.pdbx_strand_id
1 'polypeptide(L)'
;MMKSNAASLFPLIAAGCATLALSACATPRGEYPSLAIRPEERVSGSMKPVAAEPYIPPKTGPDVLSNIAGLRQSAEQAHAQFTAAVPAARKAANAARNSSQGSEKWAVAQIALSELESSRSDAMIALADLDRLYVDAAINAKELGPLASARNDVMALVAQEDSVIDQIGALLR
;
A
#
# COMPACT_ATOMS: atom_id res chain seq x y z
N MET A 1 49.55 -45.89 69.35
CA MET A 1 48.41 -46.71 68.89
C MET A 1 47.20 -45.81 68.73
N MET A 2 46.38 -46.10 67.71
CA MET A 2 45.06 -45.53 67.39
C MET A 2 45.03 -44.12 66.78
N LYS A 3 45.14 -44.12 65.45
CA LYS A 3 44.42 -43.20 64.55
C LYS A 3 42.93 -43.26 64.89
N SER A 4 42.33 -42.18 65.36
CA SER A 4 40.89 -41.95 65.24
C SER A 4 40.67 -40.86 64.20
N ASN A 5 40.28 -41.32 63.01
CA ASN A 5 39.85 -40.49 61.91
C ASN A 5 38.68 -39.62 62.37
N ALA A 6 38.92 -38.32 62.57
CA ALA A 6 37.86 -37.32 62.55
C ALA A 6 37.37 -37.19 61.10
N ALA A 7 36.74 -38.25 60.60
CA ALA A 7 36.07 -38.27 59.32
C ALA A 7 34.87 -37.33 59.41
N SER A 8 35.06 -36.12 58.88
CA SER A 8 34.08 -35.34 58.14
C SER A 8 32.62 -35.44 58.63
N LEU A 9 32.35 -35.02 59.87
CA LEU A 9 31.01 -34.52 60.23
C LEU A 9 30.75 -33.12 59.62
N PHE A 10 31.80 -32.41 59.22
CA PHE A 10 31.72 -31.06 58.68
C PHE A 10 30.86 -30.91 57.41
N PRO A 11 30.97 -31.77 56.36
CA PRO A 11 30.12 -31.66 55.18
C PRO A 11 28.65 -32.03 55.46
N LEU A 12 28.39 -32.93 56.42
CA LEU A 12 27.03 -33.31 56.83
C LEU A 12 26.33 -32.19 57.60
N ILE A 13 27.07 -31.48 58.47
CA ILE A 13 26.58 -30.30 59.19
C ILE A 13 26.38 -29.12 58.24
N ALA A 14 27.30 -28.88 57.31
CA ALA A 14 27.18 -27.81 56.32
C ALA A 14 26.01 -28.04 55.34
N ALA A 15 25.81 -29.27 54.87
CA ALA A 15 24.65 -29.63 54.05
C ALA A 15 23.32 -29.49 54.83
N GLY A 16 23.31 -29.89 56.10
CA GLY A 16 22.16 -29.69 56.99
C GLY A 16 21.80 -28.22 57.17
N CYS A 17 22.78 -27.37 57.49
CA CYS A 17 22.58 -25.92 57.62
C CYS A 17 22.11 -25.25 56.33
N ALA A 18 22.59 -25.69 55.16
CA ALA A 18 22.15 -25.17 53.87
C ALA A 18 20.66 -25.48 53.61
N THR A 19 20.22 -26.71 53.90
CA THR A 19 18.79 -27.09 53.74
C THR A 19 17.86 -26.35 54.69
N LEU A 20 18.34 -26.02 55.90
CA LEU A 20 17.57 -25.25 56.88
C LEU A 20 17.46 -23.77 56.48
N ALA A 21 18.52 -23.17 55.93
CA ALA A 21 18.52 -21.77 55.49
C ALA A 21 17.56 -21.49 54.32
N LEU A 22 17.29 -22.47 53.45
CA LEU A 22 16.34 -22.34 52.33
C LEU A 22 14.86 -22.24 52.80
N SER A 23 14.52 -22.76 53.98
CA SER A 23 13.17 -22.67 54.54
C SER A 23 12.82 -21.28 55.08
N ALA A 24 13.82 -20.40 55.28
CA ALA A 24 13.61 -19.04 55.77
C ALA A 24 13.01 -18.08 54.72
N CYS A 25 13.02 -18.45 53.44
CA CYS A 25 12.39 -17.66 52.37
C CYS A 25 10.95 -18.10 52.05
N ALA A 26 10.44 -19.14 52.71
CA ALA A 26 9.07 -19.64 52.51
C ALA A 26 8.18 -19.20 53.68
N THR A 27 7.18 -18.36 53.41
CA THR A 27 6.18 -17.97 54.41
C THR A 27 5.28 -19.18 54.73
N PRO A 28 4.82 -19.36 55.99
CA PRO A 28 3.92 -20.44 56.39
C PRO A 28 2.72 -20.61 55.46
N ARG A 29 2.37 -21.86 55.12
CA ARG A 29 1.16 -22.15 54.32
C ARG A 29 -0.06 -21.60 55.05
N GLY A 30 -0.79 -20.68 54.39
CA GLY A 30 -2.01 -20.08 54.92
C GLY A 30 -1.92 -18.57 55.19
N GLU A 31 -0.72 -17.97 55.15
CA GLU A 31 -0.54 -16.51 55.28
C GLU A 31 -0.67 -15.76 53.96
N TYR A 32 -0.68 -16.47 52.83
CA TYR A 32 -0.95 -15.86 51.52
C TYR A 32 -2.46 -15.82 51.26
N PRO A 33 -3.00 -14.69 50.77
CA PRO A 33 -4.38 -14.63 50.30
C PRO A 33 -4.59 -15.61 49.14
N SER A 34 -5.79 -16.17 49.03
CA SER A 34 -6.10 -17.13 47.97
C SER A 34 -5.94 -16.50 46.58
N LEU A 35 -5.31 -17.22 45.65
CA LEU A 35 -5.31 -16.90 44.21
C LEU A 35 -6.60 -17.35 43.50
N ALA A 36 -7.58 -17.85 44.24
CA ALA A 36 -8.90 -18.09 43.69
C ALA A 36 -9.49 -16.76 43.20
N ILE A 37 -10.08 -16.77 42.01
CA ILE A 37 -10.82 -15.62 41.47
C ILE A 37 -11.82 -15.15 42.53
N ARG A 38 -11.77 -13.85 42.86
CA ARG A 38 -12.63 -13.30 43.90
C ARG A 38 -14.08 -13.24 43.42
N PRO A 39 -15.08 -13.35 44.31
CA PRO A 39 -16.48 -13.24 43.93
C PRO A 39 -16.80 -11.98 43.10
N GLU A 40 -16.21 -10.85 43.46
CA GLU A 40 -16.35 -9.55 42.80
C GLU A 40 -15.69 -9.46 41.42
N GLU A 41 -14.72 -10.32 41.11
CA GLU A 41 -14.03 -10.37 39.82
C GLU A 41 -14.78 -11.27 38.80
N ARG A 42 -15.81 -12.00 39.24
CA ARG A 42 -16.64 -12.86 38.37
C ARG A 42 -17.75 -12.11 37.63
N VAL A 43 -17.84 -10.80 37.80
CA VAL A 43 -18.84 -9.98 37.11
C VAL A 43 -18.43 -9.86 35.63
N SER A 44 -19.12 -10.62 34.78
CA SER A 44 -19.04 -10.46 33.32
C SER A 44 -20.16 -9.54 32.85
N GLY A 45 -19.81 -8.49 32.11
CA GLY A 45 -20.77 -7.62 31.43
C GLY A 45 -20.74 -7.87 29.93
N SER A 46 -21.90 -8.09 29.31
CA SER A 46 -22.04 -8.03 27.85
C SER A 46 -22.83 -6.78 27.50
N MET A 47 -22.28 -5.91 26.66
CA MET A 47 -23.04 -4.82 26.04
C MET A 47 -23.50 -5.30 24.67
N LYS A 48 -24.78 -5.16 24.35
CA LYS A 48 -25.25 -5.31 22.97
C LYS A 48 -24.82 -4.07 22.19
N PRO A 49 -24.01 -4.19 21.12
CA PRO A 49 -23.73 -3.05 20.26
C PRO A 49 -25.04 -2.52 19.72
N VAL A 50 -25.23 -1.20 19.79
CA VAL A 50 -26.31 -0.55 19.05
C VAL A 50 -26.02 -0.76 17.56
N ALA A 51 -27.02 -1.10 16.77
CA ALA A 51 -26.87 -1.19 15.32
C ALA A 51 -26.41 0.16 14.79
N ALA A 52 -25.27 0.20 14.09
CA ALA A 52 -24.80 1.44 13.48
C ALA A 52 -25.80 1.87 12.39
N GLU A 53 -26.18 3.14 12.40
CA GLU A 53 -26.95 3.71 11.29
C GLU A 53 -26.11 3.66 10.00
N PRO A 54 -26.70 3.37 8.83
CA PRO A 54 -25.98 3.40 7.57
C PRO A 54 -25.39 4.79 7.32
N TYR A 55 -24.07 4.85 7.15
CA TYR A 55 -23.41 6.08 6.74
C TYR A 55 -23.78 6.41 5.29
N ILE A 56 -24.32 7.61 5.06
CA ILE A 56 -24.62 8.13 3.72
C ILE A 56 -23.56 9.20 3.40
N PRO A 57 -22.65 8.95 2.44
CA PRO A 57 -21.65 9.93 2.05
C PRO A 57 -22.30 11.23 1.57
N PRO A 58 -21.75 12.40 1.93
CA PRO A 58 -22.17 13.66 1.34
C PRO A 58 -21.92 13.63 -0.17
N LYS A 59 -22.87 14.20 -0.91
CA LYS A 59 -22.80 14.32 -2.38
C LYS A 59 -21.62 15.19 -2.80
N THR A 60 -21.02 14.84 -3.94
CA THR A 60 -19.93 15.63 -4.51
C THR A 60 -20.42 17.06 -4.85
N GLY A 61 -19.68 18.06 -4.37
CA GLY A 61 -19.99 19.47 -4.63
C GLY A 61 -19.77 19.88 -6.09
N PRO A 62 -20.41 20.96 -6.56
CA PRO A 62 -20.34 21.41 -7.95
C PRO A 62 -18.93 21.84 -8.39
N ASP A 63 -18.13 22.35 -7.46
CA ASP A 63 -16.72 22.72 -7.65
C ASP A 63 -15.86 21.49 -7.98
N VAL A 64 -16.01 20.41 -7.22
CA VAL A 64 -15.31 19.15 -7.46
C VAL A 64 -15.78 18.51 -8.77
N LEU A 65 -17.08 18.55 -9.06
CA LEU A 65 -17.62 18.06 -10.34
C LEU A 65 -17.05 18.83 -11.53
N SER A 66 -16.91 20.16 -11.42
CA SER A 66 -16.26 20.98 -12.44
C SER A 66 -14.79 20.62 -12.63
N ASN A 67 -14.06 20.40 -11.53
CA ASN A 67 -12.66 19.96 -11.58
C ASN A 67 -12.52 18.59 -12.26
N ILE A 68 -13.37 17.62 -11.91
CA ILE A 68 -13.42 16.30 -12.56
C ILE A 68 -13.65 16.44 -14.07
N ALA A 69 -14.59 17.28 -14.48
CA ALA A 69 -14.88 17.52 -15.89
C ALA A 69 -13.68 18.14 -16.62
N GLY A 70 -13.01 19.11 -16.01
CA GLY A 70 -11.79 19.72 -16.56
C GLY A 70 -10.66 18.72 -16.73
N LEU A 71 -10.38 17.88 -15.72
CA LEU A 71 -9.35 16.85 -15.80
C LEU A 71 -9.67 15.80 -16.87
N ARG A 72 -10.93 15.36 -16.98
CA ARG A 72 -11.35 14.46 -18.07
C ARG A 72 -11.11 15.11 -19.44
N GLN A 73 -11.49 16.38 -19.60
CA GLN A 73 -11.29 17.10 -20.84
C GLN A 73 -9.79 17.24 -21.19
N SER A 74 -8.93 17.51 -20.21
CA SER A 74 -7.47 17.55 -20.42
C SER A 74 -6.93 16.21 -20.91
N ALA A 75 -7.36 15.10 -20.31
CA ALA A 75 -6.98 13.76 -20.76
C ALA A 75 -7.49 13.45 -22.17
N GLU A 76 -8.74 13.81 -22.49
CA GLU A 76 -9.32 13.63 -23.82
C GLU A 76 -8.57 14.46 -24.89
N GLN A 77 -8.14 15.67 -24.55
CA GLN A 77 -7.33 16.51 -25.43
C GLN A 77 -5.95 15.91 -25.70
N ALA A 78 -5.27 15.42 -24.64
CA ALA A 78 -4.00 14.71 -24.77
C ALA A 78 -4.16 13.45 -25.65
N HIS A 79 -5.24 12.68 -25.45
CA HIS A 79 -5.55 11.51 -26.25
C HIS A 79 -5.83 11.84 -27.73
N ALA A 80 -6.49 12.97 -28.00
CA ALA A 80 -6.73 13.44 -29.35
C ALA A 80 -5.42 13.81 -30.06
N GLN A 81 -4.50 14.48 -29.35
CA GLN A 81 -3.16 14.81 -29.86
C GLN A 81 -2.35 13.54 -30.13
N PHE A 82 -2.34 12.60 -29.19
CA PHE A 82 -1.73 11.29 -29.34
C PHE A 82 -2.24 10.61 -30.63
N THR A 83 -3.56 10.48 -30.76
CA THR A 83 -4.19 9.78 -31.89
C THR A 83 -3.88 10.46 -33.22
N ALA A 84 -3.82 11.79 -33.25
CA ALA A 84 -3.43 12.55 -34.44
C ALA A 84 -1.96 12.31 -34.85
N ALA A 85 -1.06 12.08 -33.89
CA ALA A 85 0.36 11.81 -34.14
C ALA A 85 0.66 10.35 -34.54
N VAL A 86 -0.21 9.39 -34.18
CA VAL A 86 0.00 7.95 -34.45
C VAL A 86 0.34 7.62 -35.91
N PRO A 87 -0.35 8.14 -36.95
CA PRO A 87 -0.03 7.82 -38.34
C PRO A 87 1.39 8.22 -38.74
N ALA A 88 1.87 9.38 -38.27
CA ALA A 88 3.21 9.87 -38.57
C ALA A 88 4.28 8.98 -37.88
N ALA A 89 4.08 8.66 -36.61
CA ALA A 89 4.96 7.76 -35.86
C ALA A 89 5.04 6.37 -36.50
N ARG A 90 3.90 5.78 -36.89
CA ARG A 90 3.86 4.49 -37.61
C ARG A 90 4.62 4.56 -38.94
N LYS A 91 4.46 5.63 -39.71
CA LYS A 91 5.18 5.81 -40.98
C LYS A 91 6.69 5.90 -40.76
N ALA A 92 7.13 6.70 -39.79
CA ALA A 92 8.53 6.86 -39.45
C ALA A 92 9.16 5.54 -38.99
N ALA A 93 8.48 4.82 -38.10
CA ALA A 93 8.96 3.54 -37.59
C ALA A 93 9.08 2.46 -38.69
N ASN A 94 8.11 2.38 -39.60
CA ASN A 94 8.21 1.47 -40.75
C ASN A 94 9.38 1.83 -41.67
N ALA A 95 9.66 3.11 -41.90
CA ALA A 95 10.80 3.56 -42.71
C ALA A 95 12.16 3.22 -42.04
N ALA A 96 12.19 3.13 -40.71
CA ALA A 96 13.38 2.85 -39.91
C ALA A 96 13.65 1.35 -39.68
N ARG A 97 12.70 0.44 -39.98
CA ARG A 97 12.73 -0.98 -39.60
C ARG A 97 14.01 -1.76 -39.95
N ASN A 98 14.71 -1.38 -41.02
CA ASN A 98 15.98 -2.00 -41.45
C ASN A 98 17.16 -1.02 -41.43
N SER A 99 16.99 0.12 -40.78
CA SER A 99 18.04 1.13 -40.65
C SER A 99 18.93 0.81 -39.45
N SER A 100 20.22 1.16 -39.53
CA SER A 100 21.11 1.02 -38.38
C SER A 100 20.67 1.98 -37.27
N GLN A 101 20.84 1.56 -36.02
CA GLN A 101 20.72 2.45 -34.87
C GLN A 101 21.62 3.68 -35.06
N GLY A 102 21.13 4.87 -34.70
CA GLY A 102 21.83 6.13 -34.91
C GLY A 102 21.81 6.68 -36.34
N SER A 103 21.17 5.98 -37.29
CA SER A 103 20.90 6.56 -38.62
C SER A 103 19.83 7.65 -38.55
N GLU A 104 19.79 8.52 -39.56
CA GLU A 104 18.77 9.58 -39.68
C GLU A 104 17.34 9.02 -39.59
N LYS A 105 17.06 7.91 -40.29
CA LYS A 105 15.73 7.28 -40.26
C LYS A 105 15.36 6.77 -38.87
N TRP A 106 16.32 6.18 -38.16
CA TRP A 106 16.12 5.75 -36.78
C TRP A 106 15.86 6.94 -35.85
N ALA A 107 16.64 8.02 -35.96
CA ALA A 107 16.48 9.22 -35.14
C ALA A 107 15.10 9.88 -35.36
N VAL A 108 14.67 10.03 -36.61
CA VAL A 108 13.33 10.56 -36.94
C VAL A 108 12.22 9.70 -36.33
N ALA A 109 12.37 8.37 -36.34
CA ALA A 109 11.38 7.48 -35.74
C ALA A 109 11.36 7.55 -34.20
N GLN A 110 12.51 7.72 -33.55
CA GLN A 110 12.58 7.93 -32.09
C GLN A 110 11.91 9.23 -31.69
N ILE A 111 12.16 10.34 -32.42
CA ILE A 111 11.49 11.63 -32.16
C ILE A 111 9.97 11.47 -32.26
N ALA A 112 9.48 10.78 -33.31
CA ALA A 112 8.05 10.57 -33.48
C ALA A 112 7.44 9.66 -32.40
N LEU A 113 8.20 8.69 -31.86
CA LEU A 113 7.78 7.89 -30.71
C LEU A 113 7.73 8.72 -29.43
N SER A 114 8.74 9.56 -29.17
CA SER A 114 8.77 10.44 -28.00
C SER A 114 7.64 11.48 -28.00
N GLU A 115 7.17 11.93 -29.18
CA GLU A 115 5.98 12.77 -29.27
C GLU A 115 4.74 12.04 -28.73
N LEU A 116 4.56 10.75 -29.07
CA LEU A 116 3.49 9.93 -28.52
C LEU A 116 3.61 9.76 -27.00
N GLU A 117 4.82 9.49 -26.51
CA GLU A 117 5.09 9.36 -25.07
C GLU A 117 4.82 10.68 -24.32
N SER A 118 5.08 11.83 -24.94
CA SER A 118 4.77 13.15 -24.39
C SER A 118 3.27 13.34 -24.25
N SER A 119 2.48 13.12 -25.31
CA SER A 119 1.02 13.23 -25.23
C SER A 119 0.42 12.25 -24.20
N ARG A 120 0.94 11.03 -24.13
CA ARG A 120 0.51 10.03 -23.13
C ARG A 120 0.88 10.45 -21.71
N SER A 121 2.00 11.17 -21.53
CA SER A 121 2.38 11.74 -20.24
C SER A 121 1.41 12.85 -19.79
N ASP A 122 0.91 13.67 -20.71
CA ASP A 122 -0.08 14.70 -20.41
C ASP A 122 -1.42 14.08 -19.94
N ALA A 123 -1.86 12.98 -20.56
CA ALA A 123 -3.02 12.21 -20.09
C ALA A 123 -2.80 11.63 -18.69
N MET A 124 -1.59 11.15 -18.39
CA MET A 124 -1.22 10.63 -17.07
C MET A 124 -1.19 11.68 -15.97
N ILE A 125 -0.85 12.93 -16.29
CA ILE A 125 -0.92 14.03 -15.32
C ILE A 125 -2.37 14.23 -14.87
N ALA A 126 -3.31 14.29 -15.82
CA ALA A 126 -4.73 14.39 -15.50
C ALA A 126 -5.24 13.20 -14.68
N LEU A 127 -4.79 11.97 -15.00
CA LEU A 127 -5.11 10.78 -14.21
C LEU A 127 -4.57 10.87 -12.77
N ALA A 128 -3.33 11.33 -12.59
CA ALA A 128 -2.73 11.47 -11.27
C ALA A 128 -3.47 12.50 -10.40
N ASP A 129 -3.96 13.59 -11.00
CA ASP A 129 -4.79 14.57 -10.29
C ASP A 129 -6.17 14.01 -9.91
N LEU A 130 -6.79 13.21 -10.79
CA LEU A 130 -8.01 12.46 -10.46
C LEU A 130 -7.78 11.46 -9.32
N ASP A 131 -6.64 10.76 -9.30
CA ASP A 131 -6.25 9.87 -8.21
C ASP A 131 -6.12 10.62 -6.88
N ARG A 132 -5.51 11.81 -6.88
CA ARG A 132 -5.42 12.65 -5.68
C ARG A 132 -6.78 13.03 -5.14
N LEU A 133 -7.70 13.48 -6.02
CA LEU A 133 -9.06 13.82 -5.62
C LEU A 133 -9.84 12.61 -5.08
N TYR A 134 -9.66 11.44 -5.69
CA TYR A 134 -10.27 10.19 -5.23
C TYR A 134 -9.79 9.79 -3.84
N VAL A 135 -8.49 9.88 -3.59
CA VAL A 135 -7.91 9.60 -2.27
C VAL A 135 -8.40 10.60 -1.22
N ASP A 136 -8.45 11.90 -1.54
CA ASP A 136 -9.04 12.91 -0.63
C ASP A 136 -10.49 12.57 -0.29
N ALA A 137 -11.31 12.27 -1.31
CA ALA A 137 -12.71 11.92 -1.10
C ALA A 137 -12.86 10.67 -0.22
N ALA A 138 -12.02 9.64 -0.43
CA ALA A 138 -12.06 8.40 0.32
C ALA A 138 -11.71 8.61 1.80
N ILE A 139 -10.64 9.36 2.09
CA ILE A 139 -10.20 9.63 3.46
C ILE A 139 -11.22 10.49 4.23
N ASN A 140 -11.91 11.39 3.52
CA ASN A 140 -12.94 12.25 4.10
C ASN A 140 -14.36 11.65 4.04
N ALA A 141 -14.48 10.36 3.72
CA ALA A 141 -15.75 9.64 3.61
C ALA A 141 -16.78 10.29 2.65
N LYS A 142 -16.32 10.99 1.61
CA LYS A 142 -17.17 11.64 0.61
C LYS A 142 -17.61 10.64 -0.48
N GLU A 143 -18.61 11.02 -1.27
CA GLU A 143 -19.04 10.26 -2.44
C GLU A 143 -17.89 10.04 -3.44
N LEU A 144 -17.69 8.78 -3.86
CA LEU A 144 -16.58 8.39 -4.75
C LEU A 144 -16.99 8.15 -6.20
N GLY A 145 -18.29 7.98 -6.47
CA GLY A 145 -18.81 7.54 -7.77
C GLY A 145 -18.33 8.39 -8.96
N PRO A 146 -18.49 9.73 -8.93
CA PRO A 146 -18.05 10.61 -10.01
C PRO A 146 -16.53 10.53 -10.28
N LEU A 147 -15.73 10.45 -9.22
CA LEU A 147 -14.26 10.33 -9.31
C LEU A 147 -13.84 8.96 -9.85
N ALA A 148 -14.43 7.88 -9.34
CA ALA A 148 -14.17 6.53 -9.81
C ALA A 148 -14.47 6.38 -11.31
N SER A 149 -15.59 6.95 -11.76
CA SER A 149 -15.98 6.96 -13.17
C SER A 149 -14.94 7.68 -14.03
N ALA A 150 -14.59 8.92 -13.68
CA ALA A 150 -13.59 9.69 -14.42
C ALA A 150 -12.21 9.02 -14.47
N ARG A 151 -11.78 8.42 -13.36
CA ARG A 151 -10.51 7.65 -13.32
C ARG A 151 -10.54 6.48 -14.29
N ASN A 152 -11.62 5.71 -14.29
CA ASN A 152 -11.75 4.57 -15.19
C ASN A 152 -11.75 5.00 -16.66
N ASP A 153 -12.43 6.10 -16.99
CA ASP A 153 -12.44 6.66 -18.34
C ASP A 153 -11.01 6.99 -18.80
N VAL A 154 -10.26 7.74 -17.99
CA VAL A 154 -8.89 8.17 -18.34
C VAL A 154 -7.90 7.00 -18.34
N MET A 155 -8.03 6.05 -17.40
CA MET A 155 -7.22 4.83 -17.40
C MET A 155 -7.37 4.02 -18.70
N ALA A 156 -8.58 3.98 -19.26
CA ALA A 156 -8.82 3.29 -20.52
C ALA A 156 -8.11 3.97 -21.70
N LEU A 157 -8.09 5.31 -21.74
CA LEU A 157 -7.35 6.07 -22.74
C LEU A 157 -5.85 5.79 -22.66
N VAL A 158 -5.26 5.92 -21.46
CA VAL A 158 -3.84 5.65 -21.22
C VAL A 158 -3.46 4.22 -21.61
N ALA A 159 -4.28 3.23 -21.26
CA ALA A 159 -4.02 1.83 -21.60
C ALA A 159 -4.02 1.59 -23.12
N GLN A 160 -4.88 2.30 -23.85
CA GLN A 160 -4.88 2.27 -25.32
C GLN A 160 -3.60 2.89 -25.89
N GLU A 161 -3.18 4.03 -25.34
CA GLU A 161 -1.96 4.73 -25.75
C GLU A 161 -0.71 3.87 -25.52
N ASP A 162 -0.60 3.24 -24.35
CA ASP A 162 0.48 2.30 -24.01
C ASP A 162 0.62 1.18 -25.03
N SER A 163 -0.50 0.53 -25.37
CA SER A 163 -0.51 -0.53 -26.37
C SER A 163 0.00 -0.06 -27.73
N VAL A 164 -0.33 1.17 -28.13
CA VAL A 164 0.13 1.72 -29.41
C VAL A 164 1.61 2.11 -29.37
N ILE A 165 2.08 2.71 -28.27
CA ILE A 165 3.50 3.01 -28.05
C ILE A 165 4.31 1.71 -28.13
N ASP A 166 3.89 0.66 -27.42
CA ASP A 166 4.57 -0.64 -27.40
C ASP A 166 4.64 -1.27 -28.80
N GLN A 167 3.55 -1.22 -29.56
CA GLN A 167 3.51 -1.73 -30.94
C GLN A 167 4.48 -0.99 -31.86
N ILE A 168 4.56 0.33 -31.75
CA ILE A 168 5.44 1.16 -32.60
C ILE A 168 6.89 1.00 -32.16
N GLY A 169 7.17 1.05 -30.84
CA GLY A 169 8.49 0.86 -30.27
C GLY A 169 9.10 -0.50 -30.62
N ALA A 170 8.27 -1.56 -30.72
CA ALA A 170 8.73 -2.87 -31.17
C ALA A 170 9.28 -2.90 -32.60
N LEU A 171 8.97 -1.92 -33.45
CA LEU A 171 9.53 -1.79 -34.82
C LEU A 171 10.93 -1.17 -34.83
N LEU A 172 11.36 -0.57 -33.70
CA LEU A 172 12.60 0.19 -33.57
C LEU A 172 13.68 -0.49 -32.73
N ARG A 173 13.36 -1.65 -32.13
CA ARG A 173 14.31 -2.53 -31.45
C ARG A 173 14.97 -3.45 -32.45
#